data_AF-M7WT04-F1
#
_entry.id   AF-M7WT04-F1
#
_cell.length_a   1.000
_cell.length_b   1.000
_cell.length_c   1.000
_cell.angle_alpha   90.00
_cell.angle_beta   90.00
_cell.angle_gamma   90.00
#
_symmetry.space_group_name_H-M   'P 1'
#
loop_
_entity.id
_entity.type
_entity.pdbx_description
1 polymer ?
#
loop_
_entity_poly.entity_id
_entity_poly.type
_entity_poly.pdbx_seq_one_letter_code
_entity_poly.pdbx_strand_id
1 'polypeptide(L)'
;MPAPVPEHVLRSFPKDLETVEYNPAPDACAKSGIDLFFCSPEHQKLVWKHHKQVCGPNAQPLRYPMLSDDEIADLLAHADVRLVTMSMVKKDSGETKAVDSLLAQPSHTLAAGIEATWTEGMSFKARTTRTQDFVQAFKSPPDFLSAQQQQAAVQLLRGSLKTAKETLNGGFEVPFTQLTFWTHVDRFNDIALQHWIRMSGIKVAFDPKTPEWWSCCHHAIAFLSLVWQRAEKGVNAVPVELIHRSCEAYLDSIAALSPFVDEEEISKVIGDFLAELRVVLLIQFITVVVGAKHFIRCQG
;
A
#
# COMPACT_ATOMS: atom_id res chain seq x y z
N MET A 1 34.72 9.05 -27.14
CA MET A 1 33.99 7.79 -27.39
C MET A 1 34.13 6.94 -26.14
N PRO A 2 33.05 6.59 -25.43
CA PRO A 2 33.16 5.74 -24.25
C PRO A 2 33.49 4.31 -24.70
N ALA A 3 34.35 3.63 -23.92
CA ALA A 3 34.80 2.28 -24.21
C ALA A 3 33.63 1.28 -24.22
N PRO A 4 33.68 0.23 -25.07
CA PRO A 4 32.67 -0.82 -25.08
C PRO A 4 32.65 -1.54 -23.72
N VAL A 5 31.45 -1.68 -23.16
CA VAL A 5 31.20 -2.45 -21.93
C VAL A 5 31.51 -3.92 -22.22
N PRO A 6 32.33 -4.59 -21.39
CA PRO A 6 32.75 -5.95 -21.69
C PRO A 6 31.60 -6.96 -21.54
N GLU A 7 31.48 -7.83 -22.53
CA GLU A 7 30.37 -8.77 -22.79
C GLU A 7 30.16 -9.85 -21.69
N HIS A 8 31.05 -9.92 -20.69
CA HIS A 8 30.94 -10.86 -19.56
C HIS A 8 30.12 -10.32 -18.37
N VAL A 9 29.55 -9.11 -18.47
CA VAL A 9 28.60 -8.55 -17.50
C VAL A 9 27.14 -8.69 -17.98
N LEU A 10 26.90 -9.55 -18.97
CA LEU A 10 25.57 -10.14 -19.17
C LEU A 10 25.46 -11.31 -18.19
N ARG A 11 24.74 -11.06 -17.10
CA ARG A 11 24.41 -12.05 -16.07
C ARG A 11 24.04 -13.36 -16.75
N SER A 12 24.85 -14.39 -16.52
CA SER A 12 24.45 -15.78 -16.72
C SER A 12 23.24 -16.03 -15.83
N PHE A 13 22.04 -15.93 -16.41
CA PHE A 13 20.85 -16.49 -15.81
C PHE A 13 21.10 -18.00 -15.64
N PRO A 14 20.89 -18.58 -14.44
CA PRO A 14 20.98 -20.02 -14.28
C PRO A 14 19.97 -20.67 -15.24
N LYS A 15 20.48 -21.47 -16.17
CA LYS A 15 19.68 -22.23 -17.16
C LYS A 15 18.83 -23.34 -16.50
N ASP A 16 18.94 -23.51 -15.19
CA ASP A 16 18.31 -24.61 -14.46
C ASP A 16 16.88 -24.27 -13.98
N LEU A 17 16.31 -23.13 -14.41
CA LEU A 17 14.93 -22.72 -14.10
C LEU A 17 13.89 -23.19 -15.14
N GLU A 18 14.28 -23.97 -16.14
CA GLU A 18 13.45 -24.29 -17.31
C GLU A 18 12.29 -25.29 -17.09
N THR A 19 12.04 -25.75 -15.87
CA THR A 19 10.83 -26.55 -15.57
C THR A 19 10.28 -26.31 -14.16
N VAL A 20 10.17 -25.05 -13.74
CA VAL A 20 9.32 -24.75 -12.57
C VAL A 20 7.87 -25.03 -12.95
N GLU A 21 7.37 -26.18 -12.50
CA GLU A 21 5.98 -26.60 -12.64
C GLU A 21 5.08 -25.44 -12.20
N TYR A 22 4.28 -24.91 -13.14
CA TYR A 22 3.35 -23.83 -12.89
C TYR A 22 2.32 -24.31 -11.88
N ASN A 23 2.44 -23.88 -10.63
CA ASN A 23 1.43 -24.12 -9.62
C ASN A 23 0.61 -22.84 -9.49
N PRO A 24 -0.54 -22.73 -10.19
CA PRO A 24 -1.37 -21.54 -10.08
C PRO A 24 -1.68 -21.29 -8.60
N ALA A 25 -1.81 -20.01 -8.23
CA ALA A 25 -2.46 -19.64 -6.98
C ALA A 25 -3.76 -20.47 -6.83
N PRO A 26 -4.27 -20.72 -5.61
CA PRO A 26 -5.47 -21.55 -5.45
C PRO A 26 -6.53 -20.95 -6.36
N ASP A 27 -7.19 -21.79 -7.18
CA ASP A 27 -8.01 -21.42 -8.36
C ASP A 27 -8.92 -20.19 -8.19
N ALA A 28 -9.25 -19.83 -6.95
CA ALA A 28 -10.12 -18.75 -6.57
C ALA A 28 -9.65 -17.36 -7.05
N CYS A 29 -8.36 -17.00 -6.95
CA CYS A 29 -7.90 -15.68 -7.43
C CYS A 29 -7.83 -15.62 -8.97
N ALA A 30 -7.35 -16.68 -9.60
CA ALA A 30 -7.32 -16.78 -11.06
C ALA A 30 -8.73 -16.69 -11.68
N LYS A 31 -9.73 -17.29 -11.04
CA LYS A 31 -11.15 -17.17 -11.42
C LYS A 31 -11.68 -15.72 -11.33
N SER A 32 -11.04 -14.88 -10.53
CA SER A 32 -11.32 -13.44 -10.39
C SER A 32 -10.39 -12.57 -11.23
N GLY A 33 -9.71 -13.14 -12.23
CA GLY A 33 -8.81 -12.40 -13.13
C GLY A 33 -7.55 -11.86 -12.45
N ILE A 34 -7.21 -12.36 -11.25
CA ILE A 34 -6.01 -11.98 -10.51
C ILE A 34 -5.01 -13.13 -10.64
N ASP A 35 -3.99 -12.89 -11.45
CA ASP A 35 -2.89 -13.84 -11.64
C ASP A 35 -1.74 -13.47 -10.68
N LEU A 36 -1.53 -14.33 -9.67
CA LEU A 36 -0.39 -14.25 -8.77
C LEU A 36 0.49 -15.47 -9.01
N PHE A 37 1.69 -15.23 -9.51
CA PHE A 37 2.67 -16.29 -9.75
C PHE A 37 3.54 -16.56 -8.53
N PHE A 38 3.61 -17.82 -8.10
CA PHE A 38 4.58 -18.30 -7.11
C PHE A 38 5.43 -19.40 -7.75
N CYS A 39 6.76 -19.31 -7.62
CA CYS A 39 7.63 -20.34 -8.20
C CYS A 39 7.69 -21.65 -7.39
N SER A 40 7.02 -21.74 -6.25
CA SER A 40 6.85 -23.00 -5.51
C SER A 40 5.69 -22.92 -4.49
N PRO A 41 5.13 -24.06 -4.06
CA PRO A 41 4.19 -24.11 -2.93
C PRO A 41 4.78 -23.52 -1.64
N GLU A 42 6.09 -23.65 -1.44
CA GLU A 42 6.81 -23.11 -0.27
C GLU A 42 6.75 -21.59 -0.24
N HIS A 43 6.90 -20.94 -1.39
CA HIS A 43 6.77 -19.48 -1.49
C HIS A 43 5.33 -19.01 -1.32
N GLN A 44 4.36 -19.78 -1.83
CA GLN A 44 2.94 -19.49 -1.58
C GLN A 44 2.60 -19.54 -0.08
N LYS A 45 3.15 -20.51 0.67
CA LYS A 45 2.94 -20.61 2.12
C LYS A 45 3.41 -19.35 2.88
N LEU A 46 4.46 -18.67 2.39
CA LEU A 46 4.97 -17.45 3.02
C LEU A 46 3.96 -16.29 2.94
N VAL A 47 3.21 -16.18 1.84
CA VAL A 47 2.21 -15.12 1.66
C VAL A 47 0.82 -15.48 2.17
N TRP A 48 0.55 -16.79 2.32
CA TRP A 48 -0.79 -17.32 2.55
C TRP A 48 -1.47 -16.77 3.82
N LYS A 49 -0.71 -16.48 4.89
CA LYS A 49 -1.24 -15.92 6.15
C LYS A 49 -2.14 -14.70 5.92
N HIS A 50 -1.72 -13.79 5.05
CA HIS A 50 -2.45 -12.56 4.75
C HIS A 50 -3.29 -12.69 3.49
N HIS A 51 -2.75 -13.28 2.42
CA HIS A 51 -3.45 -13.39 1.15
C HIS A 51 -4.77 -14.18 1.25
N LYS A 52 -4.84 -15.21 2.11
CA LYS A 52 -6.08 -15.98 2.31
C LYS A 52 -7.28 -15.12 2.75
N GLN A 53 -7.05 -13.97 3.37
CA GLN A 53 -8.11 -13.07 3.86
C GLN A 53 -8.78 -12.31 2.70
N VAL A 54 -8.04 -12.11 1.60
CA VAL A 54 -8.49 -11.40 0.40
C VAL A 54 -8.63 -12.32 -0.82
N CYS A 55 -8.47 -13.63 -0.65
CA CYS A 55 -8.57 -14.61 -1.72
C CYS A 55 -10.03 -15.02 -1.98
N GLY A 56 -10.32 -15.53 -3.17
CA GLY A 56 -11.63 -16.08 -3.55
C GLY A 56 -12.76 -15.05 -3.55
N PRO A 57 -13.87 -15.23 -2.80
CA PRO A 57 -14.99 -14.28 -2.81
C PRO A 57 -14.62 -12.84 -2.40
N ASN A 58 -13.46 -12.67 -1.76
CA ASN A 58 -12.92 -11.36 -1.35
C ASN A 58 -11.89 -10.79 -2.33
N ALA A 59 -11.60 -11.49 -3.43
CA ALA A 59 -10.57 -11.08 -4.38
C ALA A 59 -11.07 -9.97 -5.31
N GLN A 60 -12.36 -10.02 -5.68
CA GLN A 60 -12.98 -9.11 -6.64
C GLN A 60 -14.47 -8.87 -6.32
N PRO A 61 -14.87 -7.66 -5.87
CA PRO A 61 -13.99 -6.56 -5.48
C PRO A 61 -13.12 -6.94 -4.28
N LEU A 62 -11.93 -6.36 -4.19
CA LEU A 62 -11.04 -6.58 -3.06
C LEU A 62 -11.73 -6.17 -1.75
N ARG A 63 -11.79 -7.10 -0.78
CA ARG A 63 -12.33 -6.83 0.55
C ARG A 63 -11.26 -7.03 1.60
N TYR A 64 -10.78 -5.93 2.17
CA TYR A 64 -9.93 -5.95 3.34
C TYR A 64 -10.66 -6.58 4.53
N PRO A 65 -9.91 -7.27 5.40
CA PRO A 65 -10.47 -7.71 6.67
C PRO A 65 -10.82 -6.48 7.52
N MET A 66 -11.82 -6.68 8.38
CA MET A 66 -12.22 -5.74 9.40
C MET A 66 -11.06 -5.37 10.32
N LEU A 67 -11.25 -4.32 11.13
CA LEU A 67 -10.23 -3.90 12.08
C LEU A 67 -10.00 -5.00 13.12
N SER A 68 -8.73 -5.30 13.35
CA SER A 68 -8.30 -6.16 14.45
C SER A 68 -8.52 -5.48 15.81
N ASP A 69 -8.52 -6.26 16.88
CA ASP A 69 -8.62 -5.73 18.24
C ASP A 69 -7.49 -4.74 18.56
N ASP A 70 -6.27 -5.00 18.06
CA ASP A 70 -5.11 -4.11 18.21
C ASP A 70 -5.31 -2.79 17.46
N GLU A 71 -5.82 -2.82 16.22
CA GLU A 71 -6.12 -1.59 15.46
C GLU A 71 -7.18 -0.74 16.17
N ILE A 72 -8.19 -1.38 16.75
CA ILE A 72 -9.24 -0.69 17.50
C ILE A 72 -8.68 -0.09 18.79
N ALA A 73 -7.89 -0.84 19.55
CA ALA A 73 -7.26 -0.35 20.77
C ALA A 73 -6.37 0.87 20.45
N ASP A 74 -5.59 0.78 19.37
CA ASP A 74 -4.75 1.87 18.90
C ASP A 74 -5.56 3.10 18.46
N LEU A 75 -6.63 2.93 17.67
CA LEU A 75 -7.49 4.04 17.25
C LEU A 75 -8.08 4.79 18.45
N LEU A 76 -8.50 4.06 19.49
CA LEU A 76 -9.04 4.64 20.71
C LEU A 76 -7.96 5.31 21.56
N ALA A 77 -6.77 4.70 21.66
CA ALA A 77 -5.65 5.28 22.39
C ALA A 77 -5.16 6.60 21.76
N HIS A 78 -5.35 6.76 20.44
CA HIS A 78 -4.92 7.93 19.68
C HIS A 78 -6.06 8.89 19.30
N ALA A 79 -7.26 8.69 19.84
CA ALA A 79 -8.46 9.46 19.49
C ALA A 79 -8.28 10.98 19.65
N ASP A 80 -7.50 11.42 20.64
CA ASP A 80 -7.25 12.83 20.93
C ASP A 80 -6.02 13.42 20.20
N VAL A 81 -5.30 12.62 19.41
CA VAL A 81 -4.16 13.10 18.62
C VAL A 81 -4.67 14.13 17.62
N ARG A 82 -4.12 15.35 17.67
CA ARG A 82 -4.44 16.39 16.69
C ARG A 82 -3.76 16.08 15.38
N LEU A 83 -4.57 15.77 14.37
CA LEU A 83 -4.06 15.54 13.04
C LEU A 83 -3.73 16.89 12.41
N VAL A 84 -2.48 17.04 11.99
CA VAL A 84 -2.10 18.13 11.10
C VAL A 84 -2.39 17.63 9.70
N THR A 85 -3.43 18.17 9.06
CA THR A 85 -3.66 17.93 7.64
C THR A 85 -2.48 18.52 6.90
N MET A 86 -1.48 17.71 6.57
CA MET A 86 -0.46 18.07 5.59
C MET A 86 -1.15 18.03 4.23
N SER A 87 -2.02 19.01 3.96
CA SER A 87 -2.46 19.29 2.61
C SER A 87 -1.19 19.43 1.80
N MET A 88 -1.08 18.68 0.70
CA MET A 88 0.06 18.72 -0.20
C MET A 88 0.23 20.15 -0.71
N VAL A 89 0.96 20.97 0.03
CA VAL A 89 1.38 22.29 -0.40
C VAL A 89 2.36 22.01 -1.51
N LYS A 90 1.89 22.11 -2.75
CA LYS A 90 2.78 22.17 -3.90
C LYS A 90 3.80 23.26 -3.58
N LYS A 91 5.07 22.88 -3.60
CA LYS A 91 6.21 23.75 -3.38
C LYS A 91 6.40 24.68 -4.59
N ASP A 92 5.35 25.42 -4.95
CA ASP A 92 5.50 26.58 -5.81
C ASP A 92 6.15 27.68 -4.96
N SER A 93 7.23 28.24 -5.48
CA SER A 93 8.25 29.07 -4.82
C SER A 93 7.77 30.45 -4.30
N GLY A 94 6.52 30.57 -3.87
CA GLY A 94 5.90 31.76 -3.25
C GLY A 94 5.45 31.53 -1.79
N GLU A 95 6.32 30.90 -0.99
CA GLU A 95 6.01 29.98 0.12
C GLU A 95 5.50 30.54 1.47
N THR A 96 5.14 31.82 1.62
CA THR A 96 4.66 32.33 2.94
C THR A 96 3.15 32.27 3.13
N LYS A 97 2.34 32.61 2.11
CA LYS A 97 0.88 32.68 2.26
C LYS A 97 0.18 31.31 2.38
N ALA A 98 0.78 30.26 1.81
CA ALA A 98 0.22 28.90 1.85
C ALA A 98 0.39 28.24 3.22
N VAL A 99 1.52 28.50 3.90
CA VAL A 99 1.78 28.03 5.27
C VAL A 99 0.82 28.72 6.24
N ASP A 100 0.60 30.03 6.10
CA ASP A 100 -0.36 30.77 6.94
C ASP A 100 -1.80 30.28 6.78
N SER A 101 -2.22 29.92 5.56
CA SER A 101 -3.53 29.29 5.32
C SER A 101 -3.63 27.86 5.85
N LEU A 102 -2.54 27.08 5.84
CA LEU A 102 -2.52 25.74 6.43
C LEU A 102 -2.63 25.81 7.95
N LEU A 103 -1.88 26.72 8.57
CA LEU A 103 -1.95 26.99 10.01
C LEU A 103 -3.31 27.54 10.44
N ALA A 104 -4.06 28.14 9.50
CA ALA A 104 -5.41 28.64 9.74
C ALA A 104 -6.50 27.56 9.65
N GLN A 105 -6.22 26.36 9.11
CA GLN A 105 -7.18 25.26 9.17
C GLN A 105 -7.32 24.76 10.61
N PRO A 106 -8.54 24.57 11.13
CA PRO A 106 -8.71 24.07 12.48
C PRO A 106 -8.15 22.65 12.56
N SER A 107 -7.07 22.49 13.35
CA SER A 107 -6.58 21.17 13.74
C SER A 107 -7.74 20.42 14.39
N HIS A 108 -8.10 19.27 13.85
CA HIS A 108 -9.08 18.38 14.47
C HIS A 108 -8.35 17.20 15.12
N THR A 109 -8.93 16.67 16.19
CA THR A 109 -8.45 15.40 16.74
C THR A 109 -8.79 14.26 15.77
N LEU A 110 -8.08 13.13 15.88
CA LEU A 110 -8.39 11.91 15.13
C LEU A 110 -9.88 11.57 15.24
N ALA A 111 -10.42 11.61 16.46
CA ALA A 111 -11.84 11.43 16.74
C ALA A 111 -12.73 12.40 15.95
N ALA A 112 -12.43 13.70 16.01
CA ALA A 112 -13.21 14.71 15.30
C ALA A 112 -13.13 14.55 13.78
N GLY A 113 -11.98 14.11 13.23
CA GLY A 113 -11.82 13.82 11.80
C GLY A 113 -12.62 12.61 11.34
N ILE A 114 -12.61 11.53 12.15
CA ILE A 114 -13.44 10.34 11.94
C ILE A 114 -14.93 10.72 11.98
N GLU A 115 -15.35 11.47 12.99
CA GLU A 115 -16.73 11.93 13.16
C GLU A 115 -17.19 12.85 12.02
N ALA A 116 -16.36 13.79 11.57
CA ALA A 116 -16.67 14.68 10.46
C ALA A 116 -16.85 13.92 9.15
N THR A 117 -15.88 13.06 8.80
CA THR A 117 -15.94 12.24 7.58
C THR A 117 -17.17 11.35 7.57
N TRP A 118 -17.52 10.81 8.74
CA TRP A 118 -18.68 9.94 8.90
C TRP A 118 -20.02 10.68 8.77
N THR A 119 -20.15 11.82 9.45
CA THR A 119 -21.39 12.61 9.50
C THR A 119 -21.71 13.29 8.17
N GLU A 120 -20.69 13.67 7.39
CA GLU A 120 -20.87 14.28 6.07
C GLU A 120 -21.14 13.25 4.96
N GLY A 121 -20.51 12.06 5.04
CA GLY A 121 -20.56 11.06 3.97
C GLY A 121 -21.70 10.04 4.07
N MET A 122 -22.24 9.79 5.27
CA MET A 122 -23.20 8.72 5.49
C MET A 122 -24.42 9.25 6.25
N SER A 123 -25.65 8.92 5.81
CA SER A 123 -26.93 9.41 6.37
C SER A 123 -27.23 8.93 7.80
N PHE A 124 -26.20 8.73 8.60
CA PHE A 124 -26.24 8.26 9.97
C PHE A 124 -26.50 9.45 10.92
N LYS A 125 -27.68 10.07 10.80
CA LYS A 125 -28.04 11.25 11.60
C LYS A 125 -28.46 10.96 13.05
N ALA A 126 -28.45 9.71 13.54
CA ALA A 126 -29.37 9.38 14.65
C ALA A 126 -28.88 8.55 15.85
N ARG A 127 -27.72 7.86 15.89
CA ARG A 127 -27.55 6.87 17.00
C ARG A 127 -26.21 6.74 17.72
N THR A 128 -25.09 7.26 17.23
CA THR A 128 -23.82 7.21 17.98
C THR A 128 -23.06 8.52 17.78
N THR A 129 -23.01 9.36 18.81
CA THR A 129 -22.25 10.63 18.77
C THR A 129 -20.83 10.48 19.30
N ARG A 130 -20.32 9.25 19.44
CA ARG A 130 -19.01 8.98 20.03
C ARG A 130 -18.17 8.14 19.07
N THR A 131 -16.99 8.66 18.73
CA THR A 131 -15.93 7.93 18.00
C THR A 131 -15.73 6.50 18.51
N GLN A 132 -15.80 6.30 19.83
CA GLN A 132 -15.61 4.98 20.43
C GLN A 132 -16.60 3.94 19.93
N ASP A 133 -17.89 4.26 19.91
CA ASP A 133 -18.94 3.33 19.47
C ASP A 133 -18.78 3.02 17.98
N PHE A 134 -18.40 4.03 17.20
CA PHE A 134 -18.14 3.90 15.78
C PHE A 134 -16.96 2.95 15.50
N VAL A 135 -15.80 3.21 16.09
CA VAL A 135 -14.60 2.38 15.90
C VAL A 135 -14.86 0.93 16.35
N GLN A 136 -15.55 0.74 17.48
CA GLN A 136 -15.91 -0.59 17.99
C GLN A 136 -16.88 -1.32 17.06
N ALA A 137 -17.79 -0.62 16.38
CA ALA A 137 -18.71 -1.24 15.43
C ALA A 137 -17.97 -1.92 14.27
N PHE A 138 -16.73 -1.53 13.94
CA PHE A 138 -15.96 -2.18 12.88
C PHE A 138 -15.34 -3.53 13.27
N LYS A 139 -15.57 -4.05 14.48
CA LYS A 139 -15.39 -5.49 14.77
C LYS A 139 -16.43 -6.34 14.06
N SER A 140 -17.63 -5.80 13.89
CA SER A 140 -18.79 -6.47 13.30
C SER A 140 -19.64 -5.38 12.66
N PRO A 141 -19.28 -4.95 11.43
CA PRO A 141 -19.82 -3.75 10.84
C PRO A 141 -21.34 -3.83 10.73
N PRO A 142 -22.06 -2.72 10.95
CA PRO A 142 -23.52 -2.75 10.92
C PRO A 142 -24.08 -3.15 9.55
N ASP A 143 -25.15 -3.94 9.56
CA ASP A 143 -25.82 -4.44 8.34
C ASP A 143 -26.40 -3.33 7.44
N PHE A 144 -26.60 -2.12 7.99
CA PHE A 144 -27.10 -0.98 7.22
C PHE A 144 -26.04 -0.37 6.29
N LEU A 145 -24.76 -0.72 6.46
CA LEU A 145 -23.70 -0.29 5.56
C LEU A 145 -23.56 -1.28 4.43
N SER A 146 -23.55 -0.78 3.19
CA SER A 146 -23.14 -1.60 2.05
C SER A 146 -21.69 -2.07 2.23
N ALA A 147 -21.35 -3.23 1.64
CA ALA A 147 -19.98 -3.74 1.69
C ALA A 147 -18.95 -2.69 1.22
N GLN A 148 -19.28 -1.87 0.22
CA GLN A 148 -18.41 -0.80 -0.25
C GLN A 148 -18.18 0.28 0.81
N GLN A 149 -19.24 0.71 1.52
CA GLN A 149 -19.12 1.69 2.61
C GLN A 149 -18.30 1.14 3.78
N GLN A 150 -18.49 -0.14 4.12
CA GLN A 150 -17.69 -0.80 5.15
C GLN A 150 -16.21 -0.79 4.79
N GLN A 151 -15.87 -1.15 3.55
CA GLN A 151 -14.49 -1.16 3.08
C GLN A 151 -13.86 0.24 3.06
N ALA A 152 -14.58 1.24 2.55
CA ALA A 152 -14.11 2.63 2.56
C ALA A 152 -13.84 3.14 3.98
N ALA A 153 -14.71 2.80 4.94
CA ALA A 153 -14.52 3.19 6.33
C ALA A 153 -13.34 2.47 7.01
N VAL A 154 -13.12 1.18 6.72
CA VAL A 154 -11.95 0.45 7.22
C VAL A 154 -10.64 1.07 6.70
N GLN A 155 -10.58 1.43 5.41
CA GLN A 155 -9.42 2.10 4.83
C GLN A 155 -9.20 3.48 5.47
N LEU A 156 -10.25 4.29 5.59
CA LEU A 156 -10.19 5.58 6.27
C LEU A 156 -9.61 5.46 7.69
N LEU A 157 -10.10 4.50 8.48
CA LEU A 157 -9.65 4.28 9.84
C LEU A 157 -8.17 3.85 9.89
N ARG A 158 -7.71 3.00 8.98
CA ARG A 158 -6.29 2.62 8.87
C ARG A 158 -5.39 3.79 8.48
N GLY A 159 -5.80 4.58 7.48
CA GLY A 159 -5.09 5.80 7.09
C GLY A 159 -5.01 6.81 8.23
N SER A 160 -6.11 7.00 8.97
CA SER A 160 -6.16 7.95 10.08
C SER A 160 -5.33 7.48 11.29
N LEU A 161 -5.34 6.18 11.59
CA LEU A 161 -4.46 5.59 12.62
C LEU A 161 -2.98 5.81 12.27
N LYS A 162 -2.62 5.61 11.00
CA LYS A 162 -1.26 5.87 10.52
C LYS A 162 -0.86 7.32 10.74
N THR A 163 -1.67 8.28 10.27
CA THR A 163 -1.38 9.70 10.43
C THR A 163 -1.24 10.10 11.90
N ALA A 164 -2.06 9.52 12.79
CA ALA A 164 -1.95 9.78 14.22
C ALA A 164 -0.61 9.29 14.80
N LYS A 165 -0.18 8.07 14.44
CA LYS A 165 1.11 7.52 14.89
C LYS A 165 2.31 8.29 14.32
N GLU A 166 2.26 8.71 13.06
CA GLU A 166 3.30 9.56 12.46
C GLU A 166 3.38 10.92 13.16
N THR A 167 2.23 11.51 13.48
CA THR A 167 2.17 12.77 14.23
C THR A 167 2.83 12.64 15.60
N LEU A 168 2.53 11.56 16.34
CA LEU A 168 3.15 11.29 17.64
C LEU A 168 4.65 11.01 17.53
N ASN A 169 5.09 10.46 16.42
CA ASN A 169 6.49 10.27 16.10
C ASN A 169 7.15 11.56 15.56
N GLY A 170 6.61 12.75 15.86
CA GLY A 170 7.18 14.03 15.44
C GLY A 170 7.10 14.30 13.94
N GLY A 171 6.16 13.66 13.24
CA GLY A 171 6.04 13.69 11.79
C GLY A 171 7.04 12.78 11.06
N PHE A 172 7.83 11.98 11.80
CA PHE A 172 8.71 10.98 11.22
C PHE A 172 7.97 9.66 10.96
N GLU A 173 8.48 8.88 10.00
CA GLU A 173 7.97 7.55 9.68
C GLU A 173 7.99 6.63 10.90
N VAL A 174 6.86 5.97 11.14
CA VAL A 174 6.67 5.06 12.28
C VAL A 174 7.43 3.76 12.02
N PRO A 175 8.10 3.17 13.04
CA PRO A 175 8.68 1.85 12.92
C PRO A 175 7.70 0.84 12.31
N PHE A 176 8.10 0.07 11.31
CA PHE A 176 7.19 -0.81 10.57
C PHE A 176 6.50 -1.83 11.47
N THR A 177 7.20 -2.28 12.52
CA THR A 177 6.67 -3.19 13.54
C THR A 177 5.64 -2.56 14.47
N GLN A 178 5.48 -1.23 14.44
CA GLN A 178 4.46 -0.50 15.20
C GLN A 178 3.19 -0.21 14.39
N LEU A 179 3.15 -0.57 13.10
CA LEU A 179 1.94 -0.55 12.29
C LEU A 179 1.50 -1.98 12.01
N THR A 180 0.19 -2.19 11.82
CA THR A 180 -0.31 -3.51 11.45
C THR A 180 -0.01 -3.81 9.99
N PHE A 181 -0.02 -5.10 9.64
CA PHE A 181 0.12 -5.53 8.25
C PHE A 181 -0.85 -4.80 7.32
N TRP A 182 -2.11 -4.64 7.72
CA TRP A 182 -3.12 -4.03 6.87
C TRP A 182 -3.02 -2.51 6.80
N THR A 183 -2.47 -1.84 7.81
CA THR A 183 -2.09 -0.43 7.71
C THR A 183 -0.98 -0.23 6.65
N HIS A 184 -0.01 -1.15 6.56
CA HIS A 184 0.99 -1.10 5.48
C HIS A 184 0.40 -1.35 4.10
N VAL A 185 -0.54 -2.28 3.98
CA VAL A 185 -1.24 -2.52 2.71
C VAL A 185 -1.97 -1.27 2.25
N ASP A 186 -2.71 -0.61 3.15
CA ASP A 186 -3.40 0.64 2.86
C ASP A 186 -2.43 1.72 2.35
N ARG A 187 -1.27 1.85 3.00
CA ARG A 187 -0.22 2.77 2.58
C ARG A 187 0.36 2.46 1.19
N PHE A 188 0.54 1.18 0.86
CA PHE A 188 1.04 0.82 -0.46
C PHE A 188 0.01 1.11 -1.54
N ASN A 189 -1.28 0.90 -1.25
CA ASN A 189 -2.35 1.33 -2.14
C ASN A 189 -2.33 2.85 -2.35
N ASP A 190 -2.09 3.63 -1.30
CA ASP A 190 -1.91 5.08 -1.43
C ASP A 190 -0.77 5.41 -2.40
N ILE A 191 0.37 4.73 -2.35
CA ILE A 191 1.48 4.96 -3.30
C ILE A 191 1.03 4.74 -4.74
N ALA A 192 0.32 3.63 -5.01
CA ALA A 192 -0.21 3.32 -6.34
C ALA A 192 -1.27 4.34 -6.80
N LEU A 193 -2.15 4.77 -5.89
CA LEU A 193 -3.16 5.78 -6.16
C LEU A 193 -2.54 7.15 -6.41
N GLN A 194 -1.55 7.58 -5.62
CA GLN A 194 -0.84 8.83 -5.82
C GLN A 194 -0.11 8.84 -7.16
N HIS A 195 0.52 7.73 -7.55
CA HIS A 195 1.08 7.57 -8.90
C HIS A 195 0.01 7.78 -9.97
N TRP A 196 -1.12 7.07 -9.88
CA TRP A 196 -2.21 7.22 -10.84
C TRP A 196 -2.74 8.66 -10.92
N ILE A 197 -2.90 9.35 -9.78
CA ILE A 197 -3.34 10.75 -9.72
C ILE A 197 -2.32 11.68 -10.40
N ARG A 198 -1.02 11.47 -10.17
CA ARG A 198 0.04 12.25 -10.82
C ARG A 198 -0.01 12.10 -12.34
N MET A 199 -0.23 10.87 -12.81
CA MET A 199 -0.23 10.55 -14.24
C MET A 199 -1.51 10.97 -14.97
N SER A 200 -2.67 10.77 -14.36
CA SER A 200 -3.97 11.08 -14.98
C SER A 200 -4.35 12.57 -14.83
N GLY A 201 -3.67 13.26 -13.90
CA GLY A 201 -4.06 14.58 -13.42
C GLY A 201 -5.35 14.52 -12.58
N ILE A 202 -5.63 15.61 -11.87
CA ILE A 202 -6.78 15.72 -10.93
C ILE A 202 -8.16 15.58 -11.63
N LYS A 203 -8.20 15.63 -12.97
CA LYS A 203 -9.45 15.68 -13.75
C LYS A 203 -10.10 14.32 -14.00
N VAL A 204 -9.34 13.23 -13.90
CA VAL A 204 -9.89 11.89 -14.11
C VAL A 204 -10.30 11.35 -12.74
N ALA A 205 -11.54 10.87 -12.62
CA ALA A 205 -11.99 10.18 -11.41
C ALA A 205 -11.38 8.78 -11.39
N PHE A 206 -10.74 8.42 -10.29
CA PHE A 206 -10.22 7.07 -10.10
C PHE A 206 -11.39 6.09 -9.98
N ASP A 207 -11.41 5.04 -10.81
CA ASP A 207 -12.34 3.93 -10.64
C ASP A 207 -11.63 2.75 -9.95
N PRO A 208 -11.85 2.54 -8.64
CA PRO A 208 -11.26 1.41 -7.91
C PRO A 208 -11.86 0.05 -8.28
N LYS A 209 -12.70 -0.01 -9.33
CA LYS A 209 -13.35 -1.24 -9.80
C LYS A 209 -12.66 -1.85 -11.02
N THR A 210 -11.50 -1.34 -11.40
CA THR A 210 -10.73 -1.90 -12.52
C THR A 210 -10.01 -3.19 -12.09
N PRO A 211 -9.94 -4.22 -12.95
CA PRO A 211 -9.13 -5.41 -12.70
C PRO A 211 -7.66 -5.11 -12.39
N GLU A 212 -7.09 -4.08 -13.04
CA GLU A 212 -5.72 -3.64 -12.86
C GLU A 212 -5.48 -3.14 -11.43
N TRP A 213 -6.44 -2.42 -10.84
CA TRP A 213 -6.35 -1.97 -9.45
C TRP A 213 -6.35 -3.13 -8.47
N TRP A 214 -7.27 -4.07 -8.64
CA TRP A 214 -7.30 -5.24 -7.77
C TRP A 214 -6.02 -6.08 -7.91
N SER A 215 -5.54 -6.28 -9.14
CA SER A 215 -4.25 -6.93 -9.37
C SER A 215 -3.11 -6.21 -8.65
N CYS A 216 -3.05 -4.88 -8.74
CA CYS A 216 -2.05 -4.07 -8.04
C CYS A 216 -2.09 -4.25 -6.52
N CYS A 217 -3.28 -4.18 -5.92
CA CYS A 217 -3.44 -4.42 -4.48
C CYS A 217 -3.02 -5.85 -4.07
N HIS A 218 -3.32 -6.87 -4.89
CA HIS A 218 -2.93 -8.25 -4.60
C HIS A 218 -1.41 -8.45 -4.66
N HIS A 219 -0.73 -7.82 -5.60
CA HIS A 219 0.73 -7.79 -5.66
C HIS A 219 1.34 -7.06 -4.47
N ALA A 220 0.73 -5.96 -4.02
CA ALA A 220 1.14 -5.26 -2.79
C ALA A 220 1.05 -6.19 -1.57
N ILE A 221 -0.06 -6.93 -1.42
CA ILE A 221 -0.29 -7.87 -0.31
C ILE A 221 0.73 -9.02 -0.34
N ALA A 222 1.01 -9.58 -1.53
CA ALA A 222 2.02 -10.62 -1.69
C ALA A 222 3.41 -10.12 -1.28
N PHE A 223 3.83 -8.96 -1.81
CA PHE A 223 5.10 -8.33 -1.49
C PHE A 223 5.24 -8.03 0.00
N LEU A 224 4.26 -7.33 0.59
CA LEU A 224 4.27 -6.97 2.00
C LEU A 224 4.25 -8.21 2.89
N SER A 225 3.62 -9.31 2.48
CA SER A 225 3.64 -10.53 3.27
C SER A 225 5.05 -11.11 3.40
N LEU A 226 5.84 -11.06 2.33
CA LEU A 226 7.23 -11.49 2.34
C LEU A 226 8.09 -10.59 3.23
N VAL A 227 7.93 -9.27 3.10
CA VAL A 227 8.61 -8.28 3.95
C VAL A 227 8.25 -8.49 5.43
N TRP A 228 6.97 -8.68 5.73
CA TRP A 228 6.46 -8.91 7.07
C TRP A 228 7.02 -10.20 7.69
N GLN A 229 7.04 -11.32 6.94
CA GLN A 229 7.62 -12.58 7.42
C GLN A 229 9.11 -12.42 7.75
N ARG A 230 9.86 -11.68 6.90
CA ARG A 230 11.28 -11.41 7.15
C ARG A 230 11.49 -10.50 8.36
N ALA A 231 10.60 -9.54 8.59
CA ALA A 231 10.63 -8.68 9.77
C ALA A 231 10.35 -9.48 11.06
N GLU A 232 9.33 -10.35 11.06
CA GLU A 232 8.94 -11.15 12.23
C GLU A 232 9.96 -12.26 12.56
N LYS A 233 10.48 -12.95 11.55
CA LYS A 233 11.27 -14.19 11.73
C LYS A 233 12.77 -14.00 11.46
N GLY A 234 13.19 -12.80 11.09
CA GLY A 234 14.58 -12.45 10.80
C GLY A 234 14.97 -12.61 9.33
N VAL A 235 16.16 -12.09 9.00
CA VAL A 235 16.65 -11.89 7.63
C VAL A 235 16.73 -13.16 6.77
N ASN A 236 16.83 -14.34 7.37
CA ASN A 236 16.94 -15.61 6.66
C ASN A 236 15.60 -16.31 6.42
N ALA A 237 14.50 -15.77 6.96
CA ALA A 237 13.18 -16.41 6.85
C ALA A 237 12.59 -16.35 5.44
N VAL A 238 12.97 -15.34 4.66
CA VAL A 238 12.53 -15.15 3.28
C VAL A 238 13.75 -14.77 2.42
N PRO A 239 14.07 -15.54 1.36
CA PRO A 239 15.16 -15.19 0.44
C PRO A 239 14.99 -13.77 -0.14
N VAL A 240 16.09 -13.03 -0.27
CA VAL A 240 16.03 -11.63 -0.75
C VAL A 240 15.59 -11.55 -2.21
N GLU A 241 15.95 -12.55 -3.00
CA GLU A 241 15.57 -12.71 -4.40
C GLU A 241 14.05 -12.80 -4.57
N LEU A 242 13.37 -13.46 -3.62
CA LEU A 242 11.92 -13.57 -3.64
C LEU A 242 11.24 -12.24 -3.33
N ILE A 243 11.79 -11.47 -2.38
CA ILE A 243 11.33 -10.12 -2.06
C ILE A 243 11.52 -9.19 -3.27
N HIS A 244 12.68 -9.25 -3.92
CA HIS A 244 12.95 -8.46 -5.13
C HIS A 244 11.98 -8.80 -6.26
N ARG A 245 11.78 -10.08 -6.57
CA ARG A 245 10.86 -10.50 -7.63
C ARG A 245 9.41 -10.09 -7.34
N SER A 246 8.98 -10.18 -6.08
CA SER A 246 7.64 -9.72 -5.70
C SER A 246 7.51 -8.20 -5.73
N CYS A 247 8.59 -7.46 -5.45
CA CYS A 247 8.64 -6.01 -5.60
C CYS A 247 8.53 -5.60 -7.08
N GLU A 248 9.27 -6.27 -7.96
CA GLU A 248 9.19 -6.04 -9.41
C GLU A 248 7.77 -6.27 -9.91
N ALA A 249 7.14 -7.40 -9.56
CA ALA A 249 5.76 -7.70 -9.94
C ALA A 249 4.75 -6.64 -9.42
N TYR A 250 4.98 -6.08 -8.23
CA TYR A 250 4.19 -4.96 -7.72
C TYR A 250 4.41 -3.67 -8.53
N LEU A 251 5.64 -3.31 -8.84
CA LEU A 251 5.94 -2.13 -9.66
C LEU A 251 5.37 -2.28 -11.08
N ASP A 252 5.44 -3.47 -11.67
CA ASP A 252 4.82 -3.78 -12.96
C ASP A 252 3.30 -3.60 -12.91
N SER A 253 2.65 -4.00 -11.81
CA SER A 253 1.22 -3.78 -11.62
C SER A 253 0.83 -2.30 -11.45
N ILE A 254 1.71 -1.48 -10.86
CA ILE A 254 1.55 -0.01 -10.84
C ILE A 254 1.68 0.56 -12.25
N ALA A 255 2.65 0.09 -13.03
CA ALA A 255 2.83 0.52 -14.42
C ALA A 255 1.61 0.17 -15.29
N ALA A 256 0.95 -0.95 -15.01
CA ALA A 256 -0.28 -1.36 -15.69
C ALA A 256 -1.47 -0.44 -15.37
N LEU A 257 -1.52 0.19 -14.18
CA LEU A 257 -2.53 1.19 -13.84
C LEU A 257 -2.35 2.49 -14.63
N SER A 258 -1.11 2.93 -14.74
CA SER A 258 -0.73 4.07 -15.56
C SER A 258 0.75 3.97 -15.91
N PRO A 259 1.11 3.88 -17.20
CA PRO A 259 2.49 3.77 -17.62
C PRO A 259 3.34 4.93 -17.09
N PHE A 260 4.59 4.64 -16.73
CA PHE A 260 5.57 5.68 -16.37
C PHE A 260 5.97 6.47 -17.62
N VAL A 261 5.95 7.80 -17.54
CA VAL A 261 6.33 8.68 -18.66
C VAL A 261 7.82 8.98 -18.73
N ASP A 262 8.52 8.99 -17.59
CA ASP A 262 9.94 9.33 -17.51
C ASP A 262 10.62 8.70 -16.27
N GLU A 263 11.95 8.86 -16.19
CA GLU A 263 12.75 8.37 -15.06
C GLU A 263 12.45 9.10 -13.74
N GLU A 264 11.92 10.32 -13.79
CA GLU A 264 11.62 11.12 -12.60
C GLU A 264 10.43 10.53 -11.84
N GLU A 265 9.35 10.15 -12.54
CA GLU A 265 8.17 9.54 -11.93
C GLU A 265 8.48 8.19 -11.29
N ILE A 266 9.30 7.36 -11.94
CA ILE A 266 9.78 6.11 -11.32
C ILE A 266 10.56 6.43 -10.04
N SER A 267 11.44 7.44 -10.10
CA SER A 267 12.25 7.83 -8.95
C SER A 267 11.38 8.32 -7.79
N LYS A 268 10.24 8.97 -8.08
CA LYS A 268 9.24 9.34 -7.08
C LYS A 268 8.56 8.12 -6.48
N VAL A 269 8.05 7.19 -7.29
CA VAL A 269 7.38 5.97 -6.80
C VAL A 269 8.34 5.10 -5.99
N ILE A 270 9.58 4.91 -6.48
CA ILE A 270 10.63 4.21 -5.73
C ILE A 270 10.99 4.99 -4.46
N GLY A 271 11.05 6.33 -4.51
CA GLY A 271 11.27 7.17 -3.35
C GLY A 271 10.23 6.94 -2.26
N ASP A 272 8.94 7.01 -2.64
CA ASP A 272 7.79 6.75 -1.77
C ASP A 272 7.85 5.32 -1.18
N PHE A 273 8.22 4.33 -1.99
CA PHE A 273 8.36 2.94 -1.58
C PHE A 273 9.52 2.71 -0.60
N LEU A 274 10.68 3.31 -0.89
CA LEU A 274 11.86 3.22 -0.04
C LEU A 274 11.65 3.93 1.29
N ALA A 275 10.90 5.05 1.31
CA ALA A 275 10.47 5.71 2.53
C ALA A 275 9.82 4.68 3.47
N GLU A 276 8.82 3.96 2.96
CA GLU A 276 8.12 2.93 3.76
C GLU A 276 9.00 1.73 4.17
N LEU A 277 9.91 1.29 3.29
CA LEU A 277 10.72 0.09 3.54
C LEU A 277 12.02 0.31 4.31
N ARG A 278 12.53 1.55 4.36
CA ARG A 278 13.78 1.90 5.07
C ARG A 278 13.79 1.43 6.51
N VAL A 279 12.61 1.39 7.09
CA VAL A 279 12.37 1.02 8.47
C VAL A 279 12.51 -0.49 8.72
N VAL A 280 12.28 -1.34 7.72
CA VAL A 280 12.30 -2.80 7.88
C VAL A 280 13.59 -3.43 7.45
N LEU A 281 14.05 -3.04 6.26
CA LEU A 281 14.86 -3.96 5.50
C LEU A 281 16.36 -3.70 5.66
N LEU A 282 16.82 -2.47 5.93
CA LEU A 282 18.24 -2.10 5.75
C LEU A 282 18.83 -2.68 4.44
N ILE A 283 17.97 -3.01 3.46
CA ILE A 283 18.34 -3.72 2.23
C ILE A 283 18.88 -2.67 1.28
N GLN A 284 20.03 -2.97 0.68
CA GLN A 284 20.57 -2.20 -0.42
C GLN A 284 19.70 -2.41 -1.68
N PHE A 285 18.55 -1.73 -1.76
CA PHE A 285 17.64 -1.76 -2.91
C PHE A 285 18.20 -1.12 -4.19
N ILE A 286 19.47 -0.67 -4.17
CA ILE A 286 20.14 0.00 -5.29
C ILE A 286 20.05 -0.83 -6.58
N THR A 287 20.03 -2.17 -6.49
CA THR A 287 19.91 -3.07 -7.64
C THR A 287 18.53 -3.12 -8.29
N VAL A 288 17.44 -2.93 -7.55
CA VAL A 288 16.06 -2.92 -8.11
C VAL A 288 15.83 -1.68 -8.97
N VAL A 289 16.38 -0.53 -8.54
CA VAL A 289 16.34 0.73 -9.31
C VAL A 289 17.00 0.57 -10.68
N VAL A 290 18.10 -0.18 -10.76
CA VAL A 290 18.80 -0.45 -12.02
C VAL A 290 17.99 -1.36 -12.94
N GLY A 291 17.27 -2.34 -12.38
CA GLY A 291 16.36 -3.22 -13.14
C GLY A 291 15.19 -2.46 -13.76
N ALA A 292 14.51 -1.61 -12.99
CA ALA A 292 13.40 -0.78 -13.46
C ALA A 292 13.81 0.14 -14.63
N LYS A 293 15.01 0.72 -14.57
CA LYS A 293 15.57 1.52 -15.67
C LYS A 293 15.81 0.73 -16.95
N HIS A 294 16.14 -0.57 -16.83
CA HIS A 294 16.37 -1.40 -18.01
C HIS A 294 15.06 -1.78 -18.69
N PHE A 295 13.99 -2.04 -17.92
CA PHE A 295 12.67 -2.41 -18.43
C PHE A 295 12.06 -1.34 -19.36
N ILE A 296 12.17 -0.06 -19.01
CA ILE A 296 11.62 1.04 -19.81
C ILE A 296 12.34 1.23 -21.13
N ARG A 297 13.67 1.01 -21.15
CA ARG A 297 14.44 1.05 -22.40
C ARG A 297 14.04 -0.05 -23.39
N CYS A 298 13.32 -1.08 -22.95
CA CYS A 298 12.86 -2.16 -23.81
C CYS A 298 11.40 -1.99 -24.28
N GLN A 299 10.64 -1.04 -23.71
CA GLN A 299 9.24 -0.79 -24.09
C GLN A 299 9.02 0.45 -24.96
N GLY A 300 10.03 1.32 -25.13
CA GLY A 300 10.04 2.43 -26.08
C GLY A 300 10.85 2.11 -27.33
#